data_AF-A0A353S6Q6-F1
#
_entry.id   AF-A0A353S6Q6-F1
#
_cell.length_a   1.000
_cell.length_b   1.000
_cell.length_c   1.000
_cell.angle_alpha   90.00
_cell.angle_beta   90.00
_cell.angle_gamma   90.00
#
_symmetry.space_group_name_H-M   'P 1'
#
loop_
_entity.id
_entity.type
_entity.pdbx_description
1 polymer ?
#
loop_
_entity_poly.entity_id
_entity_poly.type
_entity_poly.pdbx_seq_one_letter_code
_entity_poly.pdbx_strand_id
1 'polypeptide(L)'
;MKRVGKIICGAALSLAAVLATGCSGKDKTGSAAGSDGKKKPVITLQVYDQLANYSGEQVGWFGQIMLEKFNVKLNIIPESGNTYTTRMENKNLGDIVIWGDDSDQYHGAIKEGLLFDWDEEDLLKDYGPYISNHMKAALDKNRRISGDGKLYGFGFDVALSAKDRQSFMYTWDLRFDLYEQLGKPEIKNYDDLFNVLKKMKEICPKDDNGKDTYAVSLFPDWDGNMVMFVKSMATAYCGWDEFGFGHYDPQTGTYHPCLEKDSPYLQALKFLNRLYQA
;
A
#
# COMPACT_ATOMS: atom_id res chain seq x y z
N MET A 1 -6.71 -33.41 -53.31
CA MET A 1 -7.78 -34.18 -54.00
C MET A 1 -8.20 -35.34 -53.11
N LYS A 2 -9.50 -35.72 -53.11
CA LYS A 2 -10.19 -36.67 -52.18
C LYS A 2 -10.29 -36.11 -50.73
N ARG A 3 -11.45 -35.66 -50.19
CA ARG A 3 -12.69 -36.38 -49.73
C ARG A 3 -12.36 -37.40 -48.60
N VAL A 4 -13.01 -37.51 -47.43
CA VAL A 4 -14.36 -37.17 -46.87
C VAL A 4 -14.19 -36.82 -45.34
N GLY A 5 -15.07 -36.14 -44.58
CA GLY A 5 -16.28 -35.34 -44.88
C GLY A 5 -17.49 -35.49 -43.90
N LYS A 6 -17.74 -34.48 -43.03
CA LYS A 6 -18.90 -34.23 -42.11
C LYS A 6 -19.17 -35.17 -40.90
N ILE A 7 -19.29 -34.56 -39.71
CA ILE A 7 -20.41 -34.77 -38.75
C ILE A 7 -20.85 -33.39 -38.22
N ILE A 8 -22.17 -33.20 -38.00
CA ILE A 8 -22.83 -32.02 -37.43
C ILE A 8 -23.78 -32.50 -36.31
N CYS A 9 -23.81 -31.79 -35.18
CA CYS A 9 -24.94 -31.53 -34.26
C CYS A 9 -24.37 -30.74 -33.06
N GLY A 10 -25.01 -29.73 -32.45
CA GLY A 10 -26.46 -29.48 -32.31
C GLY A 10 -26.93 -30.05 -30.96
N ALA A 11 -27.61 -29.33 -30.07
CA ALA A 11 -28.07 -27.94 -30.10
C ALA A 11 -28.21 -27.38 -28.66
N ALA A 12 -28.35 -26.06 -28.51
CA ALA A 12 -28.73 -25.44 -27.24
C ALA A 12 -30.24 -25.60 -26.99
N LEU A 13 -30.64 -25.78 -25.72
CA LEU A 13 -32.02 -25.61 -25.28
C LEU A 13 -32.10 -24.54 -24.18
N SER A 14 -32.97 -23.57 -24.39
CA SER A 14 -33.36 -22.54 -23.43
C SER A 14 -34.60 -22.98 -22.65
N LEU A 15 -34.82 -22.39 -21.46
CA LEU A 15 -36.15 -22.38 -20.85
C LEU A 15 -36.39 -21.03 -20.17
N ALA A 16 -37.47 -20.37 -20.56
CA ALA A 16 -37.91 -19.09 -19.99
C ALA A 16 -39.00 -19.32 -18.93
N ALA A 17 -39.02 -18.49 -17.88
CA ALA A 17 -40.09 -18.49 -16.88
C ALA A 17 -41.18 -17.48 -17.27
N VAL A 18 -42.44 -17.87 -17.08
CA VAL A 18 -43.64 -17.11 -17.47
C VAL A 18 -44.19 -16.30 -16.28
N LEU A 19 -44.76 -15.13 -16.59
CA LEU A 19 -45.40 -14.19 -15.67
C LEU A 19 -46.66 -14.77 -14.99
N ALA A 20 -46.95 -14.27 -13.78
CA ALA A 20 -48.29 -14.31 -13.20
C ALA A 20 -48.65 -12.92 -12.63
N THR A 21 -49.90 -12.49 -12.83
CA THR A 21 -50.41 -11.15 -12.55
C THR A 21 -51.58 -11.15 -11.56
N GLY A 22 -51.77 -10.03 -10.85
CA GLY A 22 -52.95 -9.73 -10.03
C GLY A 22 -52.60 -8.88 -8.80
N CYS A 23 -53.37 -7.87 -8.37
CA CYS A 23 -54.60 -7.28 -8.92
C CYS A 23 -54.69 -5.78 -8.55
N SER A 24 -55.58 -5.05 -9.23
CA SER A 24 -55.68 -3.59 -9.17
C SER A 24 -56.37 -3.03 -7.92
N GLY A 25 -55.87 -1.90 -7.42
CA GLY A 25 -56.58 -0.95 -6.56
C GLY A 25 -56.16 0.47 -6.93
N LYS A 26 -57.10 1.34 -7.33
CA LYS A 26 -56.82 2.73 -7.71
C LYS A 26 -56.87 3.62 -6.48
N ASP A 27 -55.80 4.38 -6.24
CA ASP A 27 -55.92 5.76 -5.77
C ASP A 27 -54.84 6.65 -6.41
N LYS A 28 -55.19 7.91 -6.70
CA LYS A 28 -54.33 8.85 -7.43
C LYS A 28 -53.62 9.81 -6.48
N THR A 29 -52.32 9.62 -6.28
CA THR A 29 -51.44 10.65 -5.69
C THR A 29 -50.04 10.60 -6.27
N GLY A 30 -49.52 11.76 -6.69
CA GLY A 30 -48.08 12.07 -6.77
C GLY A 30 -47.23 11.23 -7.74
N SER A 31 -46.84 11.82 -8.87
CA SER A 31 -45.82 11.25 -9.76
C SER A 31 -44.41 11.38 -9.15
N ALA A 32 -44.08 10.52 -8.18
CA ALA A 32 -42.69 10.21 -7.85
C ALA A 32 -42.21 9.11 -8.81
N ALA A 33 -41.30 9.45 -9.72
CA ALA A 33 -40.63 8.46 -10.55
C ALA A 33 -39.66 7.64 -9.67
N GLY A 34 -40.19 6.58 -9.05
CA GLY A 34 -39.37 5.59 -8.37
C GLY A 34 -38.47 4.91 -9.39
N SER A 35 -37.17 5.20 -9.32
CA SER A 35 -36.17 4.39 -10.00
C SER A 35 -36.18 2.99 -9.39
N ASP A 36 -36.26 1.96 -10.23
CA ASP A 36 -36.22 0.57 -9.80
C ASP A 36 -35.00 0.33 -8.92
N GLY A 37 -35.24 -0.01 -7.65
CA GLY A 37 -34.23 -0.08 -6.59
C GLY A 37 -33.28 -1.28 -6.67
N LYS A 38 -32.86 -1.68 -7.87
CA LYS A 38 -31.75 -2.61 -8.05
C LYS A 38 -30.47 -1.90 -7.65
N LYS A 39 -29.95 -2.23 -6.45
CA LYS A 39 -28.58 -1.87 -6.06
C LYS A 39 -27.64 -2.25 -7.21
N LYS A 40 -26.80 -1.31 -7.65
CA LYS A 40 -25.76 -1.61 -8.65
C LYS A 40 -24.93 -2.80 -8.16
N PRO A 41 -24.50 -3.72 -9.04
CA PRO A 41 -23.61 -4.80 -8.62
C PRO A 41 -22.34 -4.22 -7.97
N VAL A 42 -21.84 -4.86 -6.93
CA VAL A 42 -20.57 -4.47 -6.30
C VAL A 42 -19.46 -4.66 -7.32
N ILE A 43 -18.63 -3.63 -7.49
CA ILE A 43 -17.48 -3.65 -8.40
C ILE A 43 -16.24 -4.04 -7.58
N THR A 44 -15.41 -4.95 -8.09
CA THR A 44 -14.12 -5.28 -7.47
C THR A 44 -13.00 -4.73 -8.32
N LEU A 45 -12.32 -3.68 -7.84
CA LEU A 45 -11.15 -3.11 -8.50
C LEU A 45 -9.90 -3.94 -8.18
N GLN A 46 -9.10 -4.21 -9.19
CA GLN A 46 -7.76 -4.81 -9.08
C GLN A 46 -6.76 -3.70 -8.75
N VAL A 47 -6.20 -3.72 -7.55
CA VAL A 47 -5.21 -2.74 -7.10
C VAL A 47 -3.85 -3.41 -7.12
N TYR A 48 -3.00 -3.04 -8.07
CA TYR A 48 -1.59 -3.44 -8.05
C TYR A 48 -0.83 -2.46 -7.15
N ASP A 49 -0.26 -2.96 -6.07
CA ASP A 49 0.32 -2.15 -5.00
C ASP A 49 1.71 -2.67 -4.64
N GLN A 50 2.72 -1.86 -4.90
CA GLN A 50 4.13 -2.21 -4.65
C GLN A 50 4.51 -2.11 -3.17
N LEU A 51 3.68 -1.46 -2.35
CA LEU A 51 3.87 -1.29 -0.91
C LEU A 51 3.11 -2.36 -0.12
N ALA A 52 2.11 -3.02 -0.71
CA ALA A 52 1.34 -4.07 -0.04
C ALA A 52 2.20 -5.29 0.33
N ASN A 53 2.07 -5.75 1.57
CA ASN A 53 2.66 -6.99 2.10
C ASN A 53 1.63 -8.13 2.24
N TYR A 54 0.47 -8.00 1.59
CA TYR A 54 -0.60 -9.00 1.60
C TYR A 54 -1.32 -9.04 0.24
N SER A 55 -2.04 -10.14 0.00
CA SER A 55 -2.81 -10.35 -1.24
C SER A 55 -4.26 -10.71 -0.93
N GLY A 56 -5.19 -10.21 -1.74
CA GLY A 56 -6.63 -10.49 -1.64
C GLY A 56 -7.47 -9.25 -1.29
N GLU A 57 -8.71 -9.49 -0.86
CA GLU A 57 -9.67 -8.41 -0.59
C GLU A 57 -9.23 -7.52 0.60
N GLN A 58 -9.23 -6.19 0.41
CA GLN A 58 -9.06 -5.23 1.50
C GLN A 58 -10.24 -5.34 2.47
N VAL A 59 -9.98 -5.91 3.65
CA VAL A 59 -10.95 -6.07 4.73
C VAL A 59 -10.81 -4.97 5.79
N GLY A 60 -11.56 -5.08 6.89
CA GLY A 60 -11.52 -4.14 8.01
C GLY A 60 -12.26 -2.84 7.74
N TRP A 61 -11.99 -1.83 8.57
CA TRP A 61 -12.71 -0.56 8.59
C TRP A 61 -12.69 0.17 7.23
N PHE A 62 -11.53 0.25 6.56
CA PHE A 62 -11.44 0.92 5.27
C PHE A 62 -12.12 0.13 4.14
N GLY A 63 -12.06 -1.21 4.17
CA GLY A 63 -12.82 -2.07 3.25
C GLY A 63 -14.34 -1.86 3.37
N GLN A 64 -14.84 -1.69 4.61
CA GLN A 64 -16.24 -1.32 4.85
C GLN A 64 -16.58 0.07 4.27
N ILE A 65 -15.72 1.08 4.46
CA ILE A 65 -15.90 2.41 3.87
C ILE A 65 -16.02 2.34 2.34
N MET A 66 -15.13 1.57 1.68
CA MET A 66 -15.17 1.41 0.22
C MET A 66 -16.47 0.76 -0.26
N LEU A 67 -16.94 -0.26 0.45
CA LEU A 67 -18.18 -0.95 0.11
C LEU A 67 -19.42 -0.10 0.38
N GLU A 68 -19.51 0.57 1.53
CA GLU A 68 -20.70 1.32 1.94
C GLU A 68 -20.87 2.64 1.19
N LYS A 69 -19.78 3.38 0.92
CA LYS A 69 -19.84 4.68 0.26
C LYS A 69 -19.79 4.59 -1.26
N PHE A 70 -19.02 3.65 -1.80
CA PHE A 70 -18.73 3.58 -3.23
C PHE A 70 -19.27 2.31 -3.90
N ASN A 71 -19.78 1.34 -3.13
CA ASN A 71 -20.21 0.03 -3.64
C ASN A 71 -19.06 -0.74 -4.34
N VAL A 72 -17.84 -0.56 -3.81
CA VAL A 72 -16.58 -1.07 -4.36
C VAL A 72 -15.88 -1.97 -3.34
N LYS A 73 -15.28 -3.05 -3.84
CA LYS A 73 -14.25 -3.84 -3.16
C LYS A 73 -12.90 -3.59 -3.82
N LEU A 74 -11.82 -3.68 -3.04
CA LEU A 74 -10.45 -3.62 -3.56
C LEU A 74 -9.83 -5.01 -3.42
N ASN A 75 -9.33 -5.58 -4.52
CA ASN A 75 -8.50 -6.78 -4.50
C ASN A 75 -7.04 -6.36 -4.64
N ILE A 76 -6.29 -6.46 -3.55
CA ILE A 76 -4.89 -6.06 -3.47
C ILE A 76 -4.01 -7.15 -4.07
N ILE A 77 -3.14 -6.72 -4.98
CA ILE A 77 -2.13 -7.53 -5.65
C ILE A 77 -0.77 -6.91 -5.29
N PRO A 78 -0.02 -7.53 -4.37
CA PRO A 78 1.30 -7.03 -3.99
C PRO A 78 2.30 -7.26 -5.12
N GLU A 79 3.37 -6.47 -5.17
CA GLU A 79 4.55 -6.88 -5.93
C GLU A 79 5.18 -8.13 -5.29
N SER A 80 5.52 -9.11 -6.12
CA SER A 80 6.25 -10.30 -5.71
C SER A 80 6.92 -10.95 -6.92
N GLY A 81 8.25 -11.04 -6.88
CA GLY A 81 9.07 -11.65 -7.92
C GLY A 81 9.03 -10.92 -9.27
N ASN A 82 8.07 -11.30 -10.12
CA ASN A 82 7.93 -10.81 -11.50
C ASN A 82 6.55 -10.18 -11.75
N THR A 83 5.84 -9.72 -10.70
CA THR A 83 4.42 -9.35 -10.81
C THR A 83 4.23 -8.14 -11.74
N TYR A 84 5.08 -7.12 -11.63
CA TYR A 84 5.20 -6.02 -12.58
C TYR A 84 5.39 -6.50 -14.03
N THR A 85 6.42 -7.30 -14.28
CA THR A 85 6.82 -7.73 -15.63
C THR A 85 5.70 -8.48 -16.34
N THR A 86 5.08 -9.46 -15.67
CA THR A 86 3.95 -10.22 -16.23
C THR A 86 2.73 -9.32 -16.48
N ARG A 87 2.52 -8.25 -15.70
CA ARG A 87 1.42 -7.29 -15.91
C ARG A 87 1.67 -6.36 -17.09
N MET A 88 2.91 -5.88 -17.24
CA MET A 88 3.36 -5.11 -18.40
C MET A 88 3.21 -5.91 -19.70
N GLU A 89 3.68 -7.16 -19.71
CA GLU A 89 3.55 -8.08 -20.87
C GLU A 89 2.09 -8.31 -21.27
N ASN A 90 1.20 -8.49 -20.28
CA ASN A 90 -0.24 -8.65 -20.49
C ASN A 90 -1.00 -7.33 -20.76
N LYS A 91 -0.31 -6.19 -20.75
CA LYS A 91 -0.89 -4.83 -20.86
C LYS A 91 -2.05 -4.58 -19.88
N ASN A 92 -1.91 -5.11 -18.66
CA ASN A 92 -2.91 -5.02 -17.60
C ASN A 92 -2.22 -4.94 -16.23
N LEU A 93 -1.95 -3.72 -15.78
CA LEU A 93 -1.41 -3.44 -14.44
C LEU A 93 -2.48 -3.69 -13.36
N GLY A 94 -3.66 -3.11 -13.56
CA GLY A 94 -4.81 -3.13 -12.66
C GLY A 94 -5.72 -1.95 -12.96
N ASP A 95 -6.80 -1.81 -12.20
CA ASP A 95 -7.68 -0.63 -12.25
C ASP A 95 -7.07 0.55 -11.47
N ILE A 96 -6.25 0.26 -10.47
CA ILE A 96 -5.47 1.24 -9.69
C ILE A 96 -4.04 0.70 -9.56
N VAL A 97 -3.05 1.59 -9.68
CA VAL A 97 -1.64 1.26 -9.44
C VAL A 97 -1.09 2.17 -8.34
N ILE A 98 -0.46 1.56 -7.34
CA ILE A 98 0.28 2.24 -6.27
C ILE A 98 1.75 1.89 -6.44
N TRP A 99 2.54 2.90 -6.83
CA TRP A 99 3.97 2.78 -7.04
C TRP A 99 4.73 3.00 -5.72
N GLY A 100 5.83 2.26 -5.52
CA GLY A 100 6.73 2.46 -4.38
C GLY A 100 7.63 3.69 -4.53
N ASP A 101 7.92 4.07 -5.77
CA ASP A 101 8.71 5.25 -6.11
C ASP A 101 8.27 5.87 -7.47
N ASP A 102 8.92 6.94 -7.90
CA ASP A 102 8.70 7.60 -9.20
C ASP A 102 9.74 7.25 -10.28
N SER A 103 10.30 6.02 -10.25
CA SER A 103 11.42 5.58 -11.10
C SER A 103 11.02 4.76 -12.34
N ASP A 104 11.89 3.83 -12.77
CA ASP A 104 11.87 3.13 -14.06
C ASP A 104 10.56 2.38 -14.34
N GLN A 105 9.90 1.85 -13.30
CA GLN A 105 8.65 1.09 -13.47
C GLN A 105 7.45 2.02 -13.76
N TYR A 106 7.38 3.16 -13.08
CA TYR A 106 6.41 4.22 -13.39
C TYR A 106 6.60 4.74 -14.81
N HIS A 107 7.84 5.08 -15.19
CA HIS A 107 8.18 5.51 -16.56
C HIS A 107 7.92 4.44 -17.62
N GLY A 108 8.15 3.16 -17.30
CA GLY A 108 7.86 2.03 -18.18
C GLY A 108 6.36 1.92 -18.52
N ALA A 109 5.50 2.08 -17.51
CA ALA A 109 4.05 2.09 -17.68
C ALA A 109 3.53 3.26 -18.55
N ILE A 110 4.11 4.46 -18.40
CA ILE A 110 3.84 5.61 -19.28
C ILE A 110 4.21 5.26 -20.73
N LYS A 111 5.44 4.76 -20.95
CA LYS A 111 5.98 4.47 -22.28
C LYS A 111 5.16 3.43 -23.05
N GLU A 112 4.61 2.43 -22.36
CA GLU A 112 3.72 1.42 -22.97
C GLU A 112 2.25 1.86 -23.09
N GLY A 113 1.91 3.08 -22.64
CA GLY A 113 0.56 3.65 -22.70
C GLY A 113 -0.43 2.97 -21.75
N LEU A 114 0.04 2.49 -20.58
CA LEU A 114 -0.76 1.72 -19.63
C LEU A 114 -1.32 2.54 -18.46
N LEU A 115 -1.06 3.85 -18.43
CA LEU A 115 -1.61 4.80 -17.45
C LEU A 115 -2.52 5.81 -18.17
N PHE A 116 -3.67 6.12 -17.55
CA PHE A 116 -4.57 7.16 -18.04
C PHE A 116 -3.97 8.55 -17.81
N ASP A 117 -3.99 9.41 -18.83
CA ASP A 117 -3.72 10.84 -18.65
C ASP A 117 -4.94 11.52 -18.05
N TRP A 118 -4.80 12.08 -16.86
CA TRP A 118 -5.87 12.71 -16.09
C TRP A 118 -6.30 14.08 -16.64
N ASP A 119 -5.57 14.63 -17.62
CA ASP A 119 -6.00 15.80 -18.40
C ASP A 119 -6.91 15.46 -19.57
N GLU A 120 -6.84 14.22 -20.08
CA GLU A 120 -7.72 13.78 -21.16
C GLU A 120 -9.15 13.62 -20.61
N GLU A 121 -10.13 13.96 -21.45
CA GLU A 121 -11.57 13.91 -21.13
C GLU A 121 -11.99 14.64 -19.82
N ASP A 122 -11.26 15.69 -19.41
CA ASP A 122 -11.49 16.45 -18.17
C ASP A 122 -11.50 15.57 -16.88
N LEU A 123 -10.86 14.38 -16.90
CA LEU A 123 -10.95 13.38 -15.82
C LEU A 123 -10.67 13.95 -14.40
N LEU A 124 -9.56 14.68 -14.21
CA LEU A 124 -9.23 15.29 -12.92
C LEU A 124 -10.27 16.35 -12.49
N LYS A 125 -10.85 17.09 -13.43
CA LYS A 125 -11.79 18.17 -13.16
C LYS A 125 -13.16 17.63 -12.79
N ASP A 126 -13.63 16.62 -13.50
CA ASP A 126 -14.97 16.05 -13.34
C ASP A 126 -15.04 15.06 -12.16
N TYR A 127 -13.99 14.27 -11.93
CA TYR A 127 -13.97 13.23 -10.87
C TYR A 127 -13.05 13.56 -9.69
N GLY A 128 -12.05 14.43 -9.85
CA GLY A 128 -11.09 14.81 -8.81
C GLY A 128 -11.05 16.30 -8.41
N PRO A 129 -12.16 17.06 -8.35
CA PRO A 129 -12.11 18.52 -8.14
C PRO A 129 -11.48 18.92 -6.80
N TYR A 130 -11.55 18.09 -5.76
CA TYR A 130 -10.83 18.33 -4.50
C TYR A 130 -9.31 18.23 -4.70
N ILE A 131 -8.83 17.19 -5.39
CA ILE A 131 -7.41 16.99 -5.71
C ILE A 131 -6.89 18.17 -6.54
N SER A 132 -7.63 18.54 -7.59
CA SER A 132 -7.30 19.68 -8.46
C SER A 132 -7.16 21.01 -7.70
N ASN A 133 -8.06 21.27 -6.75
CA ASN A 133 -8.06 22.51 -5.98
C ASN A 133 -6.97 22.55 -4.88
N HIS A 134 -6.67 21.41 -4.25
CA HIS A 134 -5.85 21.38 -3.03
C HIS A 134 -4.44 20.78 -3.22
N MET A 135 -4.17 19.97 -4.24
CA MET A 135 -2.93 19.19 -4.36
C MET A 135 -1.97 19.66 -5.47
N LYS A 136 -2.11 20.92 -5.90
CA LYS A 136 -1.41 21.49 -7.08
C LYS A 136 0.09 21.21 -7.14
N ALA A 137 0.80 21.37 -6.03
CA ALA A 137 2.25 21.13 -5.99
C ALA A 137 2.64 19.66 -6.29
N ALA A 138 1.80 18.70 -5.89
CA ALA A 138 2.01 17.27 -6.17
C ALA A 138 1.63 16.91 -7.62
N LEU A 139 0.56 17.51 -8.14
CA LEU A 139 0.18 17.40 -9.56
C LEU A 139 1.28 17.98 -10.46
N ASP A 140 1.77 19.18 -10.15
CA ASP A 140 2.88 19.82 -10.85
C ASP A 140 4.18 19.02 -10.75
N LYS A 141 4.43 18.34 -9.60
CA LYS A 141 5.54 17.37 -9.50
C LYS A 141 5.34 16.25 -10.50
N ASN A 142 4.17 15.60 -10.50
CA ASN A 142 3.87 14.45 -11.37
C ASN A 142 4.08 14.77 -12.85
N ARG A 143 3.64 15.94 -13.32
CA ARG A 143 3.89 16.42 -14.69
C ARG A 143 5.35 16.51 -15.06
N ARG A 144 6.18 17.04 -14.16
CA ARG A 144 7.62 17.18 -14.39
C ARG A 144 8.34 15.83 -14.42
N ILE A 145 7.95 14.89 -13.55
CA ILE A 145 8.55 13.54 -13.54
C ILE A 145 8.04 12.66 -14.68
N SER A 146 6.83 12.86 -15.21
CA SER A 146 6.29 12.02 -16.30
C SER A 146 7.11 12.09 -17.61
N GLY A 147 7.88 13.17 -17.81
CA GLY A 147 8.80 13.35 -18.93
C GLY A 147 8.16 13.90 -20.22
N ASP A 148 6.85 13.77 -20.37
CA ASP A 148 6.03 14.33 -21.47
C ASP A 148 5.15 15.53 -21.05
N GLY A 149 5.08 15.84 -19.75
CA GLY A 149 4.29 16.93 -19.17
C GLY A 149 2.83 16.57 -18.84
N LYS A 150 2.39 15.34 -19.18
CA LYS A 150 1.06 14.82 -18.88
C LYS A 150 0.91 14.44 -17.40
N LEU A 151 -0.30 14.13 -16.96
CA LEU A 151 -0.60 13.85 -15.56
C LEU A 151 -1.10 12.41 -15.42
N TYR A 152 -0.29 11.52 -14.83
CA TYR A 152 -0.65 10.10 -14.66
C TYR A 152 -0.98 9.71 -13.21
N GLY A 153 -0.92 10.68 -12.29
CA GLY A 153 -1.23 10.50 -10.87
C GLY A 153 -0.64 11.60 -10.00
N PHE A 154 -0.39 11.30 -8.73
CA PHE A 154 0.38 12.15 -7.82
C PHE A 154 0.97 11.30 -6.69
N GLY A 155 2.00 11.81 -6.02
CA GLY A 155 2.63 11.10 -4.89
C GLY A 155 1.77 11.11 -3.63
N PHE A 156 2.00 10.12 -2.76
CA PHE A 156 1.45 10.11 -1.40
C PHE A 156 2.10 11.21 -0.53
N ASP A 157 1.59 11.39 0.71
CA ASP A 157 2.07 12.39 1.68
C ASP A 157 2.21 13.83 1.14
N VAL A 158 1.15 14.30 0.46
CA VAL A 158 1.09 15.64 -0.15
C VAL A 158 1.20 16.76 0.90
N ALA A 159 2.38 17.39 0.97
CA ALA A 159 2.57 18.67 1.65
C ALA A 159 1.86 19.81 0.89
N LEU A 160 1.15 20.68 1.64
CA LEU A 160 0.49 21.88 1.11
C LEU A 160 1.44 23.10 1.15
N SER A 161 2.48 23.06 1.99
CA SER A 161 3.52 24.07 2.09
C SER A 161 4.90 23.47 2.35
N ALA A 162 5.97 24.17 1.96
CA ALA A 162 7.35 23.77 2.27
C ALA A 162 7.71 23.80 3.78
N LYS A 163 6.81 24.31 4.64
CA LYS A 163 6.94 24.28 6.10
C LYS A 163 6.28 23.05 6.72
N ASP A 164 5.43 22.35 5.98
CA ASP A 164 4.76 21.15 6.46
C ASP A 164 5.82 20.06 6.68
N ARG A 165 5.57 19.19 7.65
CA ARG A 165 6.47 18.08 8.01
C ARG A 165 5.62 16.82 8.15
N GLN A 166 6.10 15.74 7.55
CA GLN A 166 5.55 14.42 7.82
C GLN A 166 5.92 14.00 9.25
N SER A 167 5.10 13.14 9.86
CA SER A 167 5.50 12.42 11.07
C SER A 167 6.69 11.51 10.77
N PHE A 168 7.50 11.17 11.77
CA PHE A 168 8.52 10.12 11.60
C PHE A 168 7.84 8.81 11.22
N MET A 169 8.19 8.28 10.03
CA MET A 169 7.61 7.05 9.50
C MET A 169 8.11 5.80 10.24
N TYR A 170 9.39 5.82 10.63
CA TYR A 170 9.99 4.75 11.42
C TYR A 170 10.05 5.14 12.89
N THR A 171 9.33 4.37 13.71
CA THR A 171 9.33 4.46 15.17
C THR A 171 9.55 3.08 15.76
N TRP A 172 10.03 3.05 17.01
CA TRP A 172 10.17 1.85 17.83
C TRP A 172 9.10 1.82 18.92
N ASP A 173 8.16 0.89 18.78
CA ASP A 173 7.13 0.63 19.80
C ASP A 173 7.57 -0.48 20.76
N LEU A 174 7.16 -0.35 22.02
CA LEU A 174 7.48 -1.29 23.09
C LEU A 174 6.23 -1.64 23.89
N ARG A 175 6.16 -2.86 24.44
CA ARG A 175 5.08 -3.30 25.33
C ARG A 175 5.10 -2.50 26.63
N PHE A 176 4.34 -1.40 26.66
CA PHE A 176 4.35 -0.43 27.75
C PHE A 176 3.93 -1.04 29.10
N ASP A 177 3.04 -2.02 29.08
CA ASP A 177 2.64 -2.81 30.24
C ASP A 177 3.82 -3.58 30.86
N LEU A 178 4.62 -4.26 30.03
CA LEU A 178 5.83 -4.95 30.49
C LEU A 178 6.92 -3.97 30.94
N TYR A 179 7.03 -2.82 30.25
CA TYR A 179 7.95 -1.75 30.62
C TYR A 179 7.61 -1.12 31.97
N GLU A 180 6.33 -0.90 32.24
CA GLU A 180 5.83 -0.45 33.54
C GLU A 180 6.08 -1.47 34.65
N GLN A 181 5.83 -2.76 34.38
CA GLN A 181 6.12 -3.85 35.31
C GLN A 181 7.61 -3.96 35.66
N LEU A 182 8.51 -3.63 34.72
CA LEU A 182 9.96 -3.55 34.94
C LEU A 182 10.42 -2.27 35.67
N GLY A 183 9.49 -1.38 36.06
CA GLY A 183 9.81 -0.13 36.76
C GLY A 183 10.24 1.01 35.85
N LYS A 184 9.90 0.97 34.55
CA LYS A 184 10.22 2.00 33.53
C LYS A 184 11.72 2.35 33.47
N PRO A 185 12.61 1.35 33.28
CA PRO A 185 14.05 1.56 33.24
C PRO A 185 14.45 2.51 32.11
N GLU A 186 15.35 3.44 32.39
CA GLU A 186 15.83 4.41 31.41
C GLU A 186 16.55 3.71 30.23
N ILE A 187 16.20 4.08 28.99
CA ILE A 187 16.79 3.52 27.75
C ILE A 187 17.51 4.65 27.02
N LYS A 188 18.84 4.59 26.92
CA LYS A 188 19.66 5.62 26.23
C LYS A 188 20.27 5.14 24.93
N ASN A 189 20.36 3.83 24.74
CA ASN A 189 21.12 3.20 23.67
C ASN A 189 20.64 1.77 23.41
N TYR A 190 21.23 1.14 22.39
CA TYR A 190 20.95 -0.25 22.02
C TYR A 190 21.30 -1.30 23.08
N ASP A 191 22.28 -1.07 23.96
CA ASP A 191 22.59 -1.99 25.06
C ASP A 191 21.48 -1.97 26.12
N ASP A 192 21.01 -0.78 26.49
CA ASP A 192 19.88 -0.61 27.41
C ASP A 192 18.61 -1.24 26.84
N LEU A 193 18.29 -0.95 25.56
CA LEU A 193 17.12 -1.54 24.89
C LEU A 193 17.22 -3.07 24.83
N PHE A 194 18.37 -3.63 24.46
CA PHE A 194 18.59 -5.08 24.47
C PHE A 194 18.32 -5.68 25.86
N ASN A 195 18.82 -5.04 26.91
CA ASN A 195 18.63 -5.51 28.29
C ASN A 195 17.17 -5.41 28.75
N VAL A 196 16.42 -4.38 28.32
CA VAL A 196 14.98 -4.24 28.61
C VAL A 196 14.17 -5.29 27.85
N LEU A 197 14.42 -5.46 26.54
CA LEU A 197 13.78 -6.45 25.69
C LEU A 197 13.99 -7.89 26.20
N LYS A 198 15.20 -8.20 26.68
CA LYS A 198 15.50 -9.48 27.33
C LYS A 198 14.65 -9.68 28.58
N LYS A 199 14.60 -8.69 29.48
CA LYS A 199 13.79 -8.75 30.70
C LYS A 199 12.29 -8.87 30.41
N MET A 200 11.79 -8.22 29.35
CA MET A 200 10.39 -8.35 28.91
C MET A 200 10.06 -9.81 28.53
N LYS A 201 10.95 -10.47 27.77
CA LYS A 201 10.83 -11.91 27.42
C LYS A 201 10.96 -12.81 28.66
N GLU A 202 11.75 -12.42 29.66
CA GLU A 202 11.86 -13.18 30.93
C GLU A 202 10.58 -13.11 31.78
N ILE A 203 9.91 -11.96 31.87
CA ILE A 203 8.67 -11.80 32.67
C ILE A 203 7.39 -12.23 31.93
N CYS A 204 7.41 -12.20 30.60
CA CYS A 204 6.31 -12.61 29.74
C CYS A 204 6.86 -13.55 28.65
N PRO A 205 7.22 -14.81 28.98
CA PRO A 205 7.86 -15.73 28.04
C PRO A 205 6.88 -16.42 27.09
N LYS A 206 5.57 -16.38 27.39
CA LYS A 206 4.50 -17.08 26.67
C LYS A 206 3.35 -16.14 26.33
N ASP A 207 2.77 -16.31 25.15
CA ASP A 207 1.53 -15.65 24.73
C ASP A 207 0.29 -16.32 25.36
N ASP A 208 -0.89 -15.73 25.15
CA ASP A 208 -2.17 -16.26 25.65
C ASP A 208 -2.52 -17.66 25.09
N ASN A 209 -1.84 -18.11 24.04
CA ASN A 209 -1.97 -19.44 23.43
C ASN A 209 -0.88 -20.43 23.91
N GLY A 210 0.01 -20.03 24.83
CA GLY A 210 1.11 -20.85 25.33
C GLY A 210 2.32 -20.99 24.38
N LYS A 211 2.39 -20.21 23.31
CA LYS A 211 3.53 -20.12 22.38
C LYS A 211 4.60 -19.17 22.91
N ASP A 212 5.84 -19.31 22.45
CA ASP A 212 6.92 -18.39 22.84
C ASP A 212 6.64 -16.95 22.36
N THR A 213 6.93 -15.98 23.24
CA THR A 213 6.95 -14.57 22.87
C THR A 213 8.27 -14.19 22.20
N TYR A 214 8.18 -13.24 21.27
CA TYR A 214 9.34 -12.62 20.63
C TYR A 214 9.48 -11.19 21.11
N ALA A 215 10.71 -10.77 21.44
CA ALA A 215 10.98 -9.42 21.93
C ALA A 215 10.85 -8.35 20.84
N VAL A 216 11.03 -8.76 19.57
CA VAL A 216 10.90 -7.90 18.38
C VAL A 216 10.16 -8.69 17.30
N SER A 217 9.27 -8.02 16.57
CA SER A 217 8.57 -8.56 15.41
C SER A 217 9.00 -7.78 14.17
N LEU A 218 9.36 -8.49 13.10
CA LEU A 218 9.86 -7.95 11.83
C LEU A 218 9.11 -8.64 10.67
N PHE A 219 9.05 -8.03 9.50
CA PHE A 219 8.59 -8.66 8.25
C PHE A 219 9.73 -8.71 7.22
N PRO A 220 9.66 -9.57 6.17
CA PRO A 220 10.80 -9.85 5.29
C PRO A 220 10.89 -8.97 4.03
N ASP A 221 10.01 -7.98 3.88
CA ASP A 221 9.83 -7.20 2.65
C ASP A 221 10.41 -5.77 2.75
N TRP A 222 10.36 -5.03 1.64
CA TRP A 222 10.87 -3.66 1.46
C TRP A 222 12.39 -3.47 1.62
N ASP A 223 13.18 -4.55 1.57
CA ASP A 223 14.62 -4.47 1.30
C ASP A 223 14.86 -3.77 -0.05
N GLY A 224 15.89 -2.91 -0.11
CA GLY A 224 16.23 -2.16 -1.31
C GLY A 224 17.73 -1.86 -1.41
N ASN A 225 18.06 -0.57 -1.48
CA ASN A 225 19.41 -0.03 -1.23
C ASN A 225 20.07 -0.57 0.07
N MET A 226 19.27 -0.85 1.09
CA MET A 226 19.68 -1.32 2.41
C MET A 226 18.62 -2.28 2.97
N VAL A 227 19.00 -3.14 3.93
CA VAL A 227 18.07 -4.07 4.59
C VAL A 227 17.07 -3.27 5.43
N MET A 228 15.78 -3.46 5.16
CA MET A 228 14.66 -2.65 5.63
C MET A 228 14.72 -2.38 7.13
N PHE A 229 14.72 -3.43 7.93
CA PHE A 229 14.72 -3.29 9.39
C PHE A 229 16.03 -2.79 9.98
N VAL A 230 17.14 -2.83 9.23
CA VAL A 230 18.41 -2.25 9.67
C VAL A 230 18.40 -0.74 9.43
N LYS A 231 17.93 -0.28 8.25
CA LYS A 231 17.80 1.16 7.95
C LYS A 231 16.74 1.84 8.82
N SER A 232 15.55 1.27 8.97
CA SER A 232 14.48 1.90 9.77
C SER A 232 14.82 1.98 11.26
N MET A 233 15.48 0.96 11.83
CA MET A 233 15.98 1.03 13.21
C MET A 233 17.05 2.11 13.37
N ALA A 234 17.95 2.25 12.40
CA ALA A 234 18.93 3.34 12.40
C ALA A 234 18.23 4.72 12.34
N THR A 235 17.29 4.93 11.41
CA THR A 235 16.51 6.17 11.29
C THR A 235 15.71 6.49 12.54
N ALA A 236 15.01 5.52 13.13
CA ALA A 236 14.25 5.70 14.37
C ALA A 236 15.14 6.07 15.57
N TYR A 237 16.41 5.62 15.56
CA TYR A 237 17.37 5.84 16.64
C TYR A 237 18.13 7.17 16.52
N CYS A 238 18.64 7.53 15.34
CA CYS A 238 19.39 8.79 15.14
C CYS A 238 18.52 9.98 14.68
N GLY A 239 17.29 9.73 14.22
CA GLY A 239 16.40 10.76 13.67
C GLY A 239 16.79 11.25 12.28
N TRP A 240 17.62 10.50 11.55
CA TRP A 240 18.03 10.81 10.17
C TRP A 240 17.41 9.81 9.19
N ASP A 241 16.85 10.32 8.10
CA ASP A 241 16.31 9.46 7.05
C ASP A 241 17.43 8.88 6.17
N GLU A 242 17.09 7.84 5.41
CA GLU A 242 18.01 7.25 4.44
C GLU A 242 18.24 8.15 3.24
N PHE A 243 19.44 8.07 2.65
CA PHE A 243 19.75 8.75 1.39
C PHE A 243 20.72 7.91 0.56
N GLY A 244 20.22 7.20 -0.44
CA GLY A 244 21.05 6.24 -1.19
C GLY A 244 21.61 5.15 -0.26
N PHE A 245 22.91 4.85 -0.34
CA PHE A 245 23.55 3.81 0.49
C PHE A 245 24.08 4.40 1.82
N GLY A 246 23.23 5.07 2.59
CA GLY A 246 23.63 5.77 3.81
C GLY A 246 22.51 6.58 4.46
N HIS A 247 22.87 7.40 5.44
CA HIS A 247 21.99 8.35 6.11
C HIS A 247 22.51 9.77 5.91
N TYR A 248 21.63 10.76 5.91
CA TYR A 248 22.02 12.17 5.79
C TYR A 248 21.60 12.94 7.04
N ASP A 249 22.55 13.58 7.73
CA ASP A 249 22.25 14.49 8.84
C ASP A 249 21.86 15.87 8.28
N PRO A 250 20.59 16.29 8.36
CA PRO A 250 20.14 17.58 7.84
C PRO A 250 20.58 18.76 8.70
N GLN A 251 21.12 18.55 9.91
CA GLN A 251 21.60 19.63 10.78
C GLN A 251 23.02 20.08 10.41
N THR A 252 23.92 19.12 10.13
CA THR A 252 25.30 19.41 9.72
C THR A 252 25.51 19.37 8.21
N GLY A 253 24.59 18.74 7.47
CA GLY A 253 24.74 18.45 6.05
C GLY A 253 25.69 17.29 5.75
N THR A 254 26.00 16.46 6.76
CA THR A 254 26.94 15.34 6.65
C THR A 254 26.25 14.10 6.09
N TYR A 255 26.89 13.44 5.13
CA TYR A 255 26.48 12.14 4.62
C TYR A 255 27.28 11.01 5.29
N HIS A 256 26.56 9.99 5.76
CA HIS A 256 27.07 8.84 6.50
C HIS A 256 26.85 7.54 5.69
N PRO A 257 27.85 7.06 4.91
CA PRO A 257 27.76 5.82 4.15
C PRO A 257 27.40 4.63 5.04
N CYS A 258 26.52 3.73 4.60
CA CYS A 258 26.00 2.66 5.45
C CYS A 258 27.07 1.69 5.96
N LEU A 259 28.18 1.53 5.24
CA LEU A 259 29.33 0.69 5.62
C LEU A 259 30.51 1.47 6.24
N GLU A 260 30.37 2.77 6.53
CA GLU A 260 31.42 3.48 7.26
C GLU A 260 31.60 2.92 8.68
N LYS A 261 32.77 3.12 9.26
CA LYS A 261 33.06 2.63 10.61
C LYS A 261 32.11 3.29 11.62
N ASP A 262 31.39 2.45 12.35
CA ASP A 262 30.43 2.85 13.40
C ASP A 262 29.23 3.69 12.89
N SER A 263 28.87 3.53 11.61
CA SER A 263 27.66 4.09 11.01
C SER A 263 26.37 3.74 11.79
N PRO A 264 25.31 4.58 11.71
CA PRO A 264 24.00 4.24 12.29
C PRO A 264 23.48 2.87 11.83
N TYR A 265 23.67 2.55 10.55
CA TYR A 265 23.32 1.27 9.93
C TYR A 265 24.06 0.08 10.56
N LEU A 266 25.39 0.16 10.72
CA LEU A 266 26.16 -0.92 11.33
C LEU A 266 25.88 -1.06 12.84
N GLN A 267 25.52 0.01 13.54
CA GLN A 267 25.07 -0.07 14.92
C GLN A 267 23.73 -0.81 15.03
N ALA A 268 22.73 -0.45 14.22
CA ALA A 268 21.44 -1.15 14.14
C ALA A 268 21.61 -2.63 13.74
N LEU A 269 22.49 -2.93 12.78
CA LEU A 269 22.79 -4.29 12.33
C LEU A 269 23.38 -5.15 13.48
N LYS A 270 24.35 -4.61 14.22
CA LYS A 270 24.94 -5.28 15.39
C LYS A 270 23.88 -5.55 16.47
N PHE A 271 22.99 -4.58 16.71
CA PHE A 271 21.89 -4.73 17.68
C PHE A 271 20.91 -5.84 17.29
N LEU A 272 20.40 -5.83 16.05
CA LEU A 272 19.48 -6.86 15.55
C LEU A 272 20.14 -8.25 15.50
N ASN A 273 21.41 -8.33 15.09
CA ASN A 273 22.15 -9.59 15.09
C ASN A 273 22.37 -10.15 16.50
N ARG A 274 22.60 -9.29 17.50
CA ARG A 274 22.70 -9.69 18.91
C ARG A 274 21.36 -10.16 19.48
N LEU A 275 20.25 -9.53 19.11
CA LEU A 275 18.91 -10.00 19.47
C LEU A 275 18.61 -11.39 18.88
N TYR A 276 19.01 -11.65 17.63
CA TYR A 276 18.84 -12.95 16.98
C TYR A 276 19.63 -14.09 17.67
N GLN A 277 20.73 -13.76 18.37
CA GLN A 277 21.57 -14.73 19.07
C GLN A 277 21.13 -15.01 20.53
N ALA A 278 20.04 -14.40 21.02
CA ALA A 278 19.67 -14.35 22.45
C ALA A 278 18.35 -15.05 22.86
#